data_AF-A0A6F9C7N7-F1
#
_entry.id   AF-A0A6F9C7N7-F1
#
_cell.length_a   1.000
_cell.length_b   1.000
_cell.length_c   1.000
_cell.angle_alpha   90.00
_cell.angle_beta   90.00
_cell.angle_gamma   90.00
#
_symmetry.space_group_name_H-M   'P 1'
#
loop_
_entity.id
_entity.type
_entity.pdbx_description
1 polymer ?
#
loop_
_entity_poly.entity_id
_entity_poly.type
_entity_poly.pdbx_seq_one_letter_code
_entity_poly.pdbx_strand_id
1 'polypeptide(L)'
;VLVSLMLSSQTRDQVTSAAVQRLRAHGCTVDNITKVKFLKQTSVMLQREFRGDIPNTVEGLVRLPGVGPKMAHLAMDIAWHQVSGIGVDTHVHRISNRLGWTRGGTKNPEETRKALEDWLPRDLWSEINWLLVGFGQQVCLPVNPLCSVCLNQHSCPSAHQASPAKRPKAGSPRSPKTSRMKLEPGSFGLGLSAPSSATLVKEEPLATPLSPPLLPRKRKSKTFST
;
A
#
# COMPACT_ATOMS: atom_id res chain seq x y z
N VAL A 1 11.31 -9.62 13.89
CA VAL A 1 11.44 -8.56 12.85
C VAL A 1 11.44 -9.14 11.44
N LEU A 2 12.41 -10.00 11.07
CA LEU A 2 12.53 -10.55 9.71
C LEU A 2 11.25 -11.24 9.18
N VAL A 3 10.68 -12.17 9.95
CA VAL A 3 9.43 -12.87 9.58
C VAL A 3 8.29 -11.88 9.33
N SER A 4 8.15 -10.87 10.19
CA SER A 4 7.15 -9.81 10.03
C SER A 4 7.34 -9.05 8.72
N LEU A 5 8.56 -8.64 8.38
CA LEU A 5 8.86 -7.96 7.11
C LEU A 5 8.54 -8.83 5.89
N MET A 6 8.88 -10.12 5.93
CA MET A 6 8.59 -11.07 4.85
C MET A 6 7.09 -11.24 4.64
N LEU A 7 6.32 -11.28 5.74
CA LEU A 7 4.86 -11.38 5.70
C LEU A 7 4.21 -10.07 5.24
N SER A 8 4.76 -8.90 5.57
CA SER A 8 4.21 -7.58 5.21
C SER A 8 4.42 -7.17 3.74
N SER A 9 5.31 -7.85 3.00
CA SER A 9 5.55 -7.52 1.58
C SER A 9 4.26 -7.62 0.75
N GLN A 10 3.83 -6.51 0.14
CA GLN A 10 2.67 -6.43 -0.77
C GLN A 10 1.32 -6.89 -0.18
N THR A 11 1.13 -6.91 1.14
CA THR A 11 -0.15 -7.28 1.77
C THR A 11 -0.87 -6.06 2.32
N ARG A 12 -2.16 -5.95 2.01
CA ARG A 12 -3.10 -5.05 2.70
C ARG A 12 -3.99 -5.88 3.60
N ASP A 13 -3.76 -5.83 4.90
CA ASP A 13 -4.36 -6.77 5.86
C ASP A 13 -5.90 -6.74 5.84
N GLN A 14 -6.49 -5.57 5.62
CA GLN A 14 -7.96 -5.40 5.61
C GLN A 14 -8.70 -6.18 4.51
N VAL A 15 -8.03 -6.55 3.41
CA VAL A 15 -8.66 -7.28 2.27
C VAL A 15 -8.15 -8.73 2.17
N THR A 16 -7.17 -9.10 3.00
CA THR A 16 -6.42 -10.35 2.82
C THR A 16 -7.24 -11.56 3.28
N SER A 17 -8.03 -11.47 4.35
CA SER A 17 -8.84 -12.60 4.87
C SER A 17 -9.86 -13.12 3.84
N ALA A 18 -10.70 -12.23 3.30
CA ALA A 18 -11.73 -12.60 2.33
C ALA A 18 -11.15 -13.02 0.97
N ALA A 19 -9.98 -12.50 0.58
CA ALA A 19 -9.27 -12.96 -0.60
C ALA A 19 -8.66 -14.35 -0.39
N VAL A 20 -8.04 -14.60 0.76
CA VAL A 20 -7.47 -15.91 1.12
C VAL A 20 -8.54 -16.99 1.20
N GLN A 21 -9.72 -16.71 1.74
CA GLN A 21 -10.83 -17.67 1.75
C GLN A 21 -11.27 -18.07 0.33
N ARG A 22 -11.37 -17.10 -0.60
CA ARG A 22 -11.69 -17.39 -2.02
C ARG A 22 -10.58 -18.16 -2.72
N LEU A 23 -9.32 -17.86 -2.41
CA LEU A 23 -8.17 -18.57 -2.98
C LEU A 23 -8.04 -20.01 -2.45
N ARG A 24 -8.41 -20.27 -1.19
CA ARG A 24 -8.47 -21.64 -0.64
C ARG A 24 -9.47 -22.51 -1.41
N ALA A 25 -10.62 -21.95 -1.79
CA ALA A 25 -11.61 -22.65 -2.62
C ALA A 25 -11.07 -23.00 -4.03
N HIS A 26 -10.03 -22.32 -4.50
CA HIS A 26 -9.38 -22.54 -5.80
C HIS A 26 -8.00 -23.21 -5.67
N GLY A 27 -7.73 -23.94 -4.57
CA GLY A 27 -6.52 -24.76 -4.42
C GLY A 27 -5.30 -24.05 -3.83
N CYS A 28 -5.45 -22.85 -3.26
CA CYS A 28 -4.38 -22.18 -2.53
C CYS A 28 -4.19 -22.83 -1.14
N THR A 29 -3.30 -23.82 -1.06
CA THR A 29 -2.86 -24.46 0.19
C THR A 29 -1.71 -23.68 0.82
N VAL A 30 -1.47 -23.89 2.12
CA VAL A 30 -0.38 -23.23 2.87
C VAL A 30 0.99 -23.49 2.22
N ASP A 31 1.20 -24.67 1.65
CA ASP A 31 2.45 -25.03 0.97
C ASP A 31 2.63 -24.35 -0.41
N ASN A 32 1.54 -23.93 -1.04
CA ASN A 32 1.56 -23.23 -2.32
C ASN A 32 1.76 -21.72 -2.18
N ILE A 33 1.67 -21.17 -0.97
CA ILE A 33 1.91 -19.75 -0.71
C ILE A 33 3.40 -19.46 -0.81
N THR A 34 3.81 -18.63 -1.77
CA THR A 34 5.22 -18.27 -2.01
C THR A 34 5.95 -17.78 -0.75
N LYS A 35 5.27 -17.01 0.11
CA LYS A 35 5.84 -16.55 1.38
C LYS A 35 6.18 -17.68 2.34
N VAL A 36 5.37 -18.74 2.39
CA VAL A 36 5.65 -19.92 3.22
C VAL A 36 6.84 -20.69 2.66
N LYS A 37 6.97 -20.79 1.32
CA LYS A 37 8.16 -21.36 0.67
C LYS A 37 9.41 -20.56 1.04
N PHE A 38 9.37 -19.24 0.97
CA PHE A 38 10.49 -18.37 1.35
C PHE A 38 10.88 -18.52 2.81
N LEU A 39 9.91 -18.60 3.73
CA LEU A 39 10.21 -18.83 5.15
C LEU A 39 10.90 -20.18 5.39
N LYS A 40 10.39 -21.27 4.79
CA LYS A 40 11.01 -22.60 4.89
C LYS A 40 12.45 -22.58 4.35
N GLN A 41 12.64 -22.01 3.16
CA GLN A 41 13.96 -21.90 2.52
C GLN A 41 14.93 -21.03 3.33
N THR A 42 14.44 -19.90 3.87
CA THR A 42 15.23 -19.01 4.73
C THR A 42 15.70 -19.77 5.97
N SER A 43 14.82 -20.47 6.69
CA SER A 43 15.22 -21.24 7.88
C SER A 43 16.29 -22.28 7.60
N VAL A 44 16.18 -23.00 6.47
CA VAL A 44 17.20 -23.97 6.04
C VAL A 44 18.53 -23.28 5.72
N MET A 45 18.50 -22.15 5.00
CA MET A 45 19.70 -21.38 4.67
C MET A 45 20.38 -20.82 5.92
N LEU A 46 19.62 -20.28 6.88
CA LEU A 46 20.14 -19.77 8.14
C LEU A 46 20.89 -20.85 8.92
N GLN A 47 20.32 -22.06 9.03
CA GLN A 47 20.99 -23.18 9.69
C GLN A 47 22.28 -23.60 8.98
N ARG A 48 22.28 -23.66 7.64
CA ARG A 48 23.42 -24.15 6.85
C ARG A 48 24.55 -23.14 6.71
N GLU A 49 24.23 -21.87 6.46
CA GLU A 49 25.20 -20.84 6.04
C GLU A 49 25.47 -19.80 7.14
N PHE A 50 24.54 -19.62 8.08
CA PHE A 50 24.60 -18.55 9.10
C PHE A 50 24.56 -19.09 10.53
N ARG A 51 24.91 -20.36 10.75
CA ARG A 51 24.97 -21.02 12.08
C ARG A 51 23.66 -20.92 12.87
N GLY A 52 22.54 -20.82 12.17
CA GLY A 52 21.21 -20.68 12.77
C GLY A 52 20.83 -19.26 13.19
N ASP A 53 21.69 -18.27 12.94
CA ASP A 53 21.43 -16.86 13.29
C ASP A 53 21.14 -16.01 12.05
N ILE A 54 20.53 -14.85 12.24
CA ILE A 54 20.17 -13.92 11.16
C ILE A 54 21.38 -13.03 10.82
N PRO A 55 21.79 -12.93 9.55
CA PRO A 55 22.88 -12.05 9.16
C PRO A 55 22.57 -10.59 9.52
N ASN A 56 23.56 -9.92 10.09
CA ASN A 56 23.52 -8.51 10.51
C ASN A 56 24.19 -7.58 9.48
N THR A 57 24.07 -7.91 8.19
CA THR A 57 24.59 -7.10 7.08
C THR A 57 23.53 -7.03 5.98
N VAL A 58 23.51 -5.93 5.22
CA VAL A 58 22.55 -5.76 4.11
C VAL A 58 22.78 -6.85 3.07
N GLU A 59 24.03 -7.12 2.73
CA GLU A 59 24.43 -8.14 1.75
C GLU A 59 24.00 -9.54 2.20
N GLY A 60 24.17 -9.86 3.48
CA GLY A 60 23.72 -11.12 4.06
C GLY A 60 22.20 -11.26 4.06
N LEU A 61 21.47 -10.19 4.39
CA LEU A 61 20.01 -10.19 4.41
C LEU A 61 19.42 -10.33 3.01
N VAL A 62 19.98 -9.65 1.99
CA VAL A 62 19.50 -9.73 0.60
C VAL A 62 19.72 -11.12 -0.02
N ARG A 63 20.66 -11.92 0.50
CA ARG A 63 20.83 -13.32 0.09
C ARG A 63 19.67 -14.21 0.50
N LEU A 64 18.91 -13.82 1.53
CA LEU A 64 17.79 -14.61 2.01
C LEU A 64 16.63 -14.58 1.00
N PRO A 65 16.00 -15.73 0.71
CA PRO A 65 14.94 -15.80 -0.29
C PRO A 65 13.73 -14.94 0.12
N GLY A 66 13.30 -14.07 -0.80
CA GLY A 66 12.20 -13.15 -0.57
C GLY A 66 12.57 -11.86 0.17
N VAL A 67 13.86 -11.64 0.49
CA VAL A 67 14.35 -10.40 1.08
C VAL A 67 15.03 -9.54 0.01
N GLY A 68 14.42 -8.39 -0.30
CA GLY A 68 15.02 -7.40 -1.19
C GLY A 68 15.76 -6.28 -0.45
N PRO A 69 16.46 -5.38 -1.18
CA PRO A 69 17.24 -4.28 -0.60
C PRO A 69 16.46 -3.41 0.40
N LYS A 70 15.21 -3.04 0.06
CA LYS A 70 14.31 -2.31 0.97
C LYS A 70 14.15 -3.03 2.32
N MET A 71 13.86 -4.34 2.28
CA MET A 71 13.63 -5.12 3.49
C MET A 71 14.91 -5.28 4.30
N ALA A 72 16.06 -5.43 3.64
CA ALA A 72 17.35 -5.51 4.30
C ALA A 72 17.68 -4.20 5.05
N HIS A 73 17.54 -3.05 4.41
CA HIS A 73 17.76 -1.75 5.08
C HIS A 73 16.81 -1.52 6.26
N LEU A 74 15.52 -1.85 6.11
CA LEU A 74 14.56 -1.75 7.22
C LEU A 74 14.86 -2.73 8.36
N ALA A 75 15.33 -3.94 8.04
CA ALA A 75 15.72 -4.92 9.04
C ALA A 75 16.94 -4.45 9.84
N MET A 76 17.97 -3.91 9.16
CA MET A 76 19.15 -3.33 9.80
C MET A 76 18.80 -2.19 10.75
N ASP A 77 17.92 -1.29 10.33
CA ASP A 77 17.45 -0.17 11.14
C ASP A 77 16.66 -0.64 12.37
N ILE A 78 15.68 -1.52 12.19
CA ILE A 78 14.76 -1.92 13.27
C ILE A 78 15.38 -2.93 14.23
N ALA A 79 16.13 -3.92 13.73
CA ALA A 79 16.63 -5.03 14.56
C ALA A 79 18.03 -4.78 15.13
N TRP A 80 18.87 -4.01 14.42
CA TRP A 80 20.24 -3.71 14.84
C TRP A 80 20.48 -2.24 15.15
N HIS A 81 19.46 -1.38 15.06
CA HIS A 81 19.60 0.07 15.24
C HIS A 81 20.68 0.67 14.34
N GLN A 82 20.87 0.08 13.15
CA GLN A 82 21.90 0.48 12.21
C GLN A 82 21.27 0.99 10.92
N VAL A 83 21.35 2.30 10.75
CA VAL A 83 20.94 2.97 9.52
C VAL A 83 21.95 2.65 8.42
N SER A 84 21.68 1.63 7.63
CA SER A 84 22.55 1.19 6.52
C SER A 84 22.21 1.87 5.19
N GLY A 85 21.02 2.45 5.07
CA GLY A 85 20.51 3.12 3.87
C GLY A 85 19.01 3.34 3.96
N ILE A 86 18.46 4.07 2.99
CA ILE A 86 17.01 4.37 2.97
C ILE A 86 16.25 3.20 2.36
N GLY A 87 15.34 2.59 3.13
CA GLY A 87 14.42 1.54 2.66
C GLY A 87 13.31 2.09 1.75
N VAL A 88 13.60 2.30 0.47
CA VAL A 88 12.64 2.91 -0.47
C VAL A 88 11.47 1.98 -0.81
N ASP A 89 10.26 2.36 -0.37
CA ASP A 89 8.99 1.78 -0.84
C ASP A 89 8.50 2.47 -2.13
N THR A 90 7.54 1.83 -2.81
CA THR A 90 6.66 2.41 -3.83
C THR A 90 6.06 3.77 -3.42
N HIS A 91 5.76 3.97 -2.14
CA HIS A 91 5.31 5.26 -1.60
C HIS A 91 6.42 6.31 -1.65
N VAL A 92 7.59 6.00 -1.05
CA VAL A 92 8.77 6.88 -1.02
C VAL A 92 9.20 7.22 -2.45
N HIS A 93 9.33 6.22 -3.32
CA HIS A 93 9.70 6.37 -4.72
C HIS A 93 8.73 7.32 -5.45
N ARG A 94 7.42 7.04 -5.38
CA ARG A 94 6.41 7.86 -6.06
C ARG A 94 6.38 9.30 -5.53
N ILE A 95 6.39 9.48 -4.21
CA ILE A 95 6.25 10.79 -3.59
C ILE A 95 7.51 11.63 -3.84
N SER A 96 8.70 11.05 -3.71
CA SER A 96 9.96 11.77 -3.96
C SER A 96 10.04 12.27 -5.39
N ASN A 97 9.65 11.45 -6.38
CA ASN A 97 9.56 11.89 -7.77
C ASN A 97 8.51 12.99 -7.99
N ARG A 98 7.33 12.91 -7.34
CA ARG A 98 6.29 13.95 -7.44
C ARG A 98 6.70 15.29 -6.81
N LEU A 99 7.44 15.23 -5.71
CA LEU A 99 7.95 16.40 -5.01
C LEU A 99 9.19 17.00 -5.70
N GLY A 100 9.76 16.32 -6.70
CA GLY A 100 10.99 16.75 -7.36
C GLY A 100 12.24 16.59 -6.49
N TRP A 101 12.19 15.72 -5.47
CA TRP A 101 13.33 15.43 -4.58
C TRP A 101 14.45 14.63 -5.25
N THR A 102 14.13 13.99 -6.38
CA THR A 102 15.06 13.27 -7.23
C THR A 102 15.37 14.12 -8.45
N ARG A 103 16.58 14.68 -8.55
CA ARG A 103 16.99 15.52 -9.68
C ARG A 103 16.89 14.71 -10.99
N GLY A 104 16.06 15.16 -11.93
CA GLY A 104 15.83 14.48 -13.21
C GLY A 104 14.84 13.31 -13.18
N GLY A 105 14.25 12.99 -12.02
CA GLY A 105 13.37 11.83 -11.86
C GLY A 105 14.15 10.51 -11.89
N THR A 106 13.62 9.51 -11.19
CA THR A 106 14.23 8.18 -11.07
C THR A 106 13.26 7.13 -11.55
N LYS A 107 13.77 6.09 -12.21
CA LYS A 107 12.94 5.00 -12.75
C LYS A 107 12.84 3.83 -11.78
N ASN A 108 13.89 3.63 -10.99
CA ASN A 108 14.01 2.48 -10.11
C ASN A 108 14.12 2.91 -8.63
N PRO A 109 13.61 2.10 -7.67
CA PRO A 109 13.72 2.40 -6.24
C PRO A 109 15.15 2.60 -5.73
N GLU A 110 16.11 1.84 -6.27
CA GLU A 110 17.54 1.99 -5.91
C GLU A 110 18.14 3.31 -6.37
N GLU A 111 17.71 3.84 -7.53
CA GLU A 111 18.13 5.16 -7.99
C GLU A 111 17.57 6.24 -7.07
N THR A 112 16.31 6.10 -6.64
CA THR A 112 15.70 7.01 -5.66
C THR A 112 16.42 6.97 -4.33
N ARG A 113 16.83 5.78 -3.87
CA ARG A 113 17.59 5.62 -2.63
C ARG A 113 18.86 6.46 -2.69
N LYS A 114 19.70 6.23 -3.70
CA LYS A 114 20.96 6.99 -3.88
C LYS A 114 20.71 8.49 -4.00
N ALA A 115 19.69 8.89 -4.76
CA ALA A 115 19.36 10.30 -4.92
C ALA A 115 18.88 10.97 -3.64
N LEU A 116 18.17 10.25 -2.76
CA LEU A 116 17.78 10.77 -1.45
C LEU A 116 18.96 10.78 -0.47
N GLU A 117 19.77 9.72 -0.45
CA GLU A 117 20.96 9.61 0.40
C GLU A 117 22.01 10.70 0.09
N ASP A 118 22.04 11.24 -1.13
CA ASP A 118 22.96 12.30 -1.56
C ASP A 118 22.74 13.64 -0.84
N TRP A 119 21.49 13.99 -0.49
CA TRP A 119 21.18 15.31 0.07
C TRP A 119 20.40 15.27 1.40
N LEU A 120 19.71 14.17 1.72
CA LEU A 120 18.91 14.07 2.93
C LEU A 120 19.84 13.84 4.14
N PRO A 121 19.73 14.63 5.22
CA PRO A 121 20.48 14.39 6.45
C PRO A 121 20.28 12.97 6.99
N ARG A 122 21.37 12.34 7.42
CA ARG A 122 21.40 10.91 7.82
C ARG A 122 20.43 10.58 8.95
N ASP A 123 20.22 11.52 9.86
CA ASP A 123 19.32 11.36 11.02
C ASP A 123 17.86 11.17 10.60
N LEU A 124 17.49 11.60 9.38
CA LEU A 124 16.14 11.47 8.84
C LEU A 124 15.92 10.17 8.04
N TRP A 125 16.96 9.35 7.84
CA TRP A 125 16.87 8.18 6.95
C TRP A 125 15.99 7.07 7.51
N SER A 126 16.00 6.84 8.83
CA SER A 126 15.07 5.92 9.49
C SER A 126 13.63 6.46 9.41
N GLU A 127 13.49 7.78 9.48
CA GLU A 127 12.19 8.44 9.59
C GLU A 127 11.51 8.79 8.26
N ILE A 128 12.21 8.74 7.13
CA ILE A 128 11.56 9.16 5.88
C ILE A 128 10.52 8.13 5.40
N ASN A 129 10.76 6.84 5.62
CA ASN A 129 9.93 5.78 5.04
C ASN A 129 8.52 5.73 5.66
N TRP A 130 8.40 5.59 6.98
CA TRP A 130 7.10 5.59 7.69
C TRP A 130 6.27 6.88 7.45
N LEU A 131 6.89 8.06 7.42
CA LEU A 131 6.23 9.34 7.15
C LEU A 131 5.63 9.38 5.74
N LEU A 132 6.43 9.03 4.72
CA LEU A 132 5.97 9.04 3.33
C LEU A 132 4.98 7.90 3.03
N VAL A 133 5.12 6.75 3.70
CA VAL A 133 4.11 5.68 3.61
C VAL A 133 2.78 6.17 4.16
N GLY A 134 2.75 6.73 5.36
CA GLY A 134 1.53 7.29 5.97
C GLY A 134 0.91 8.39 5.09
N PHE A 135 1.72 9.36 4.66
CA PHE A 135 1.29 10.44 3.77
C PHE A 135 0.76 9.93 2.43
N GLY A 136 1.44 8.96 1.80
CA GLY A 136 1.00 8.35 0.54
C GLY A 136 -0.22 7.45 0.67
N GLN A 137 -0.46 6.91 1.86
CA GLN A 137 -1.64 6.11 2.18
C GLN A 137 -2.86 6.96 2.52
N GLN A 138 -2.70 8.23 2.92
CA GLN A 138 -3.79 9.12 3.35
C GLN A 138 -4.08 10.25 2.34
N VAL A 139 -3.05 10.93 1.83
CA VAL A 139 -3.17 12.15 1.01
C VAL A 139 -2.61 11.97 -0.40
N CYS A 140 -1.32 11.64 -0.55
CA CYS A 140 -0.65 11.53 -1.85
C CYS A 140 -0.89 10.16 -2.51
N LEU A 141 -2.15 9.90 -2.83
CA LEU A 141 -2.63 8.65 -3.41
C LEU A 141 -2.02 8.34 -4.78
N PRO A 142 -1.88 7.05 -5.14
CA PRO A 142 -1.40 6.65 -6.48
C PRO A 142 -2.26 7.24 -7.60
N VAL A 143 -3.59 7.21 -7.44
CA VAL A 143 -4.58 7.74 -8.38
C VAL A 143 -5.38 8.83 -7.66
N ASN A 144 -5.59 9.98 -8.33
CA ASN A 144 -6.32 11.14 -7.82
C ASN A 144 -5.87 11.57 -6.40
N PRO A 145 -4.62 12.03 -6.24
CA PRO A 145 -4.13 12.53 -4.95
C PRO A 145 -4.97 13.70 -4.46
N LEU A 146 -5.13 13.81 -3.14
CA LEU A 146 -5.95 14.84 -2.50
C LEU A 146 -5.17 16.15 -2.36
N CYS A 147 -4.72 16.73 -3.49
CA CYS A 147 -3.85 17.91 -3.48
C CYS A 147 -4.50 19.14 -2.84
N SER A 148 -5.83 19.27 -2.88
CA SER A 148 -6.60 20.39 -2.31
C SER A 148 -6.57 20.46 -0.79
N VAL A 149 -6.22 19.35 -0.13
CA VAL A 149 -6.03 19.28 1.33
C VAL A 149 -4.58 18.98 1.71
N CYS A 150 -3.69 18.98 0.73
CA CYS A 150 -2.28 18.66 0.93
C CYS A 150 -1.52 19.90 1.40
N LEU A 151 -0.86 19.81 2.57
CA LEU A 151 -0.07 20.92 3.11
C LEU A 151 1.06 21.38 2.15
N ASN A 152 1.55 20.47 1.30
CA ASN A 152 2.58 20.77 0.30
C ASN A 152 2.00 21.27 -1.04
N GLN A 153 0.71 21.64 -1.14
CA GLN A 153 0.09 21.99 -2.42
C GLN A 153 0.83 23.10 -3.17
N HIS A 154 1.27 24.14 -2.46
CA HIS A 154 1.88 25.32 -3.07
C HIS A 154 3.35 25.11 -3.48
N SER A 155 4.05 24.16 -2.85
CA SER A 155 5.46 23.86 -3.13
C SER A 155 5.66 22.59 -3.97
N CYS A 156 4.63 21.77 -4.15
CA CYS A 156 4.72 20.52 -4.91
C CYS A 156 4.59 20.78 -6.42
N PRO A 157 5.62 20.43 -7.23
CA PRO A 157 5.57 20.63 -8.68
C PRO A 157 4.52 19.76 -9.39
N SER A 158 4.08 18.66 -8.75
CA SER A 158 3.04 17.76 -9.27
C SER A 158 1.65 18.00 -8.68
N ALA A 159 1.39 19.17 -8.07
CA ALA A 159 0.10 19.45 -7.46
C ALA A 159 -1.02 19.61 -8.50
N HIS A 160 -2.15 18.93 -8.30
CA HIS A 160 -3.33 19.07 -9.16
C HIS A 160 -4.27 20.14 -8.61
N GLN A 161 -4.48 21.21 -9.38
CA GLN A 161 -5.37 22.33 -9.01
C GLN A 161 -6.84 21.87 -8.87
N ALA A 162 -7.32 20.99 -9.74
CA ALA A 162 -8.66 20.39 -9.68
C ALA A 162 -8.65 19.02 -8.99
N SER A 163 -8.22 18.97 -7.73
CA SER A 163 -8.12 17.71 -6.96
C SER A 163 -9.31 17.50 -6.00
N PRO A 164 -9.76 16.25 -5.83
CA PRO A 164 -10.88 15.94 -4.95
C PRO A 164 -10.52 16.24 -3.49
N ALA A 165 -11.45 16.85 -2.76
CA ALA A 165 -11.27 17.18 -1.33
C ALA A 165 -11.45 15.96 -0.40
N LYS A 166 -12.03 14.86 -0.90
CA LYS A 166 -12.30 13.64 -0.14
C LYS A 166 -11.99 12.40 -0.97
N ARG A 167 -11.69 11.28 -0.29
CA ARG A 167 -11.56 9.99 -0.97
C ARG A 167 -12.88 9.56 -1.59
N PRO A 168 -12.86 8.99 -2.80
CA PRO A 168 -14.01 8.27 -3.32
C PRO A 168 -14.36 7.12 -2.36
N LYS A 169 -15.63 7.00 -1.98
CA LYS A 169 -16.12 5.82 -1.24
C LYS A 169 -15.91 4.58 -2.11
N ALA A 170 -15.38 3.51 -1.53
CA ALA A 170 -15.21 2.24 -2.24
C ALA A 170 -16.58 1.76 -2.75
N GLY A 171 -16.77 1.70 -4.07
CA GLY A 171 -18.03 1.26 -4.71
C GLY A 171 -18.75 2.30 -5.57
N SER A 172 -18.28 3.56 -5.66
CA SER A 172 -18.88 4.52 -6.60
C SER A 172 -18.59 4.12 -8.06
N PRO A 173 -19.57 4.20 -8.98
CA PRO A 173 -19.34 3.99 -10.40
C PRO A 173 -18.22 4.92 -10.88
N ARG A 174 -17.25 4.37 -11.64
CA ARG A 174 -16.27 5.21 -12.34
C ARG A 174 -17.04 6.10 -13.32
N SER A 175 -16.90 7.41 -13.18
CA SER A 175 -17.37 8.35 -14.20
C SER A 175 -16.79 7.94 -15.57
N PRO A 176 -17.59 7.89 -16.64
CA PRO A 176 -17.08 7.56 -17.96
C PRO A 176 -15.98 8.55 -18.34
N LYS A 177 -14.84 8.04 -18.83
CA LYS A 177 -13.86 8.89 -19.51
C LYS A 177 -14.57 9.52 -20.70
N THR A 178 -14.76 10.82 -20.70
CA THR A 178 -15.22 11.57 -21.88
C THR A 178 -14.13 11.44 -22.94
N SER A 179 -14.28 10.46 -23.84
CA SER A 179 -13.54 10.44 -25.09
C SER A 179 -14.01 11.65 -25.88
N ARG A 180 -13.10 12.61 -26.08
CA ARG A 180 -13.27 13.74 -26.97
C ARG A 180 -13.47 13.20 -28.39
N MET A 181 -14.72 12.99 -28.80
CA MET A 181 -15.05 12.65 -30.18
C MET A 181 -14.83 13.89 -31.06
N LYS A 182 -14.04 13.70 -32.11
CA LYS A 182 -13.72 14.67 -33.14
C LYS A 182 -14.96 14.77 -34.06
N LEU A 183 -15.57 15.94 -34.17
CA LEU A 183 -16.64 16.20 -35.13
C LEU A 183 -16.03 16.40 -36.52
N GLU A 184 -16.58 15.73 -37.53
CA GLU A 184 -16.53 16.11 -38.95
C GLU A 184 -17.96 15.98 -39.52
N PRO A 185 -18.36 16.80 -40.51
CA PRO A 185 -19.77 17.07 -40.83
C PRO A 185 -20.35 16.28 -42.02
N GLY A 186 -21.68 16.08 -42.01
CA GLY A 186 -22.52 15.56 -43.11
C GLY A 186 -22.86 14.06 -42.99
N SER A 187 -24.05 13.54 -43.31
CA SER A 187 -25.23 14.03 -44.02
C SER A 187 -26.39 13.02 -43.81
N PHE A 188 -27.64 13.52 -43.77
CA PHE A 188 -28.93 12.87 -44.11
C PHE A 188 -29.37 11.52 -43.47
N GLY A 189 -30.62 11.50 -42.97
CA GLY A 189 -31.41 10.25 -42.91
C GLY A 189 -32.49 10.19 -41.82
N LEU A 190 -33.74 10.39 -42.23
CA LEU A 190 -35.02 10.29 -41.50
C LEU A 190 -35.23 8.98 -40.70
N GLY A 191 -36.05 9.02 -39.63
CA GLY A 191 -36.83 7.84 -39.23
C GLY A 191 -37.17 7.63 -37.75
N LEU A 192 -38.27 8.25 -37.30
CA LEU A 192 -39.38 7.67 -36.52
C LEU A 192 -39.17 6.82 -35.24
N SER A 193 -39.91 7.29 -34.21
CA SER A 193 -40.73 6.57 -33.23
C SER A 193 -40.09 5.80 -32.07
N ALA A 194 -40.40 6.28 -30.87
CA ALA A 194 -40.40 5.54 -29.61
C ALA A 194 -41.51 4.46 -29.60
N PRO A 195 -41.38 3.45 -28.73
CA PRO A 195 -42.46 3.29 -27.75
C PRO A 195 -41.98 3.03 -26.32
N SER A 196 -42.83 3.55 -25.43
CA SER A 196 -43.00 3.26 -24.02
C SER A 196 -43.26 1.76 -23.78
N SER A 197 -42.74 1.21 -22.69
CA SER A 197 -43.51 0.39 -21.73
C SER A 197 -42.67 -0.04 -20.53
N ALA A 198 -43.31 0.03 -19.37
CA ALA A 198 -42.78 -0.21 -18.04
C ALA A 198 -42.61 -1.71 -17.72
N THR A 199 -41.60 -2.03 -16.90
CA THR A 199 -41.70 -3.15 -15.96
C THR A 199 -41.05 -2.78 -14.64
N LEU A 200 -41.93 -2.57 -13.65
CA LEU A 200 -41.66 -2.38 -12.23
C LEU A 200 -41.20 -3.74 -11.66
N VAL A 201 -39.94 -3.86 -11.25
CA VAL A 201 -39.48 -5.01 -10.45
C VAL A 201 -39.39 -4.57 -9.00
N LYS A 202 -40.17 -5.27 -8.17
CA LYS A 202 -40.33 -5.12 -6.72
C LYS A 202 -38.98 -5.10 -5.99
N GLU A 203 -38.80 -4.12 -5.11
CA GLU A 203 -37.83 -4.18 -4.02
C GLU A 203 -38.36 -5.12 -2.91
N GLU A 204 -37.53 -6.07 -2.49
CA GLU A 204 -37.69 -6.84 -1.25
C GLU A 204 -36.83 -6.20 -0.14
N PRO A 205 -37.31 -6.17 1.11
CA PRO A 205 -36.76 -5.29 2.14
C PRO A 205 -35.44 -5.78 2.75
N LEU A 206 -34.60 -4.79 3.03
CA LEU A 206 -33.29 -4.83 3.68
C LEU A 206 -33.37 -5.44 5.09
N ALA A 207 -32.64 -6.55 5.31
CA ALA A 207 -32.45 -7.14 6.63
C ALA A 207 -31.62 -6.22 7.54
N THR A 208 -32.16 -5.96 8.73
CA THR A 208 -31.60 -5.13 9.81
C THR A 208 -30.26 -5.67 10.32
N PRO A 209 -29.25 -4.82 10.59
CA PRO A 209 -28.01 -5.28 11.18
C PRO A 209 -28.20 -5.62 12.67
N LEU A 210 -27.85 -6.86 13.03
CA LEU A 210 -27.76 -7.35 14.40
C LEU A 210 -26.71 -6.56 15.20
N SER A 211 -27.11 -6.00 16.34
CA SER A 211 -26.24 -5.36 17.32
C SER A 211 -25.20 -6.34 17.88
N PRO A 212 -23.94 -5.91 18.11
CA PRO A 212 -22.92 -6.76 18.72
C PRO A 212 -23.19 -6.98 20.23
N PRO A 213 -22.85 -8.16 20.79
CA PRO A 213 -23.07 -8.48 22.19
C PRO A 213 -22.14 -7.68 23.12
N LEU A 214 -22.72 -7.17 24.21
CA LEU A 214 -22.03 -6.48 25.29
C LEU A 214 -21.11 -7.45 26.04
N LEU A 215 -19.80 -7.20 26.02
CA LEU A 215 -18.83 -7.90 26.88
C LEU A 215 -18.92 -7.39 28.33
N PRO A 216 -18.84 -8.27 29.34
CA PRO A 216 -18.92 -7.87 30.75
C PRO A 216 -17.67 -7.09 31.20
N ARG A 217 -17.90 -5.94 31.85
CA ARG A 217 -16.87 -5.13 32.52
C ARG A 217 -16.16 -5.95 33.59
N LYS A 218 -14.84 -6.13 33.46
CA LYS A 218 -13.97 -6.64 34.54
C LYS A 218 -14.02 -5.68 35.74
N ARG A 219 -14.38 -6.21 36.91
CA ARG A 219 -14.26 -5.53 38.22
C ARG A 219 -12.80 -5.21 38.50
N LYS A 220 -12.49 -3.96 38.84
CA LYS A 220 -11.20 -3.57 39.42
C LYS A 220 -11.10 -4.15 40.83
N SER A 221 -10.16 -5.06 41.06
CA SER A 221 -9.73 -5.46 42.40
C SER A 221 -8.94 -4.31 43.02
N LYS A 222 -9.37 -3.86 44.19
CA LYS A 222 -8.59 -2.98 45.07
C LYS A 222 -7.56 -3.85 45.79
N THR A 223 -6.27 -3.58 45.58
CA THR A 223 -5.21 -4.03 46.48
C THR A 223 -5.17 -3.10 47.69
N PHE A 224 -5.42 -3.66 48.87
CA PHE A 224 -5.10 -3.05 50.15
C PHE A 224 -3.59 -3.21 50.39
N SER A 225 -2.91 -2.12 50.72
CA SER A 225 -1.59 -2.12 51.36
C SER A 225 -1.76 -1.72 52.81
N THR A 226 -1.38 -2.61 53.71
CA THR A 226 -0.88 -2.37 55.07
C THR A 226 0.11 -3.48 55.36
#